data_AF-A0A667H7L3-F1
#
_entry.id   AF-A0A667H7L3-F1
#
_cell.length_a   1.000
_cell.length_b   1.000
_cell.length_c   1.000
_cell.angle_alpha   90.00
_cell.angle_beta   90.00
_cell.angle_gamma   90.00
#
_symmetry.space_group_name_H-M   'P 1'
#
loop_
_entity.id
_entity.type
_entity.pdbx_description
1 polymer ?
#
loop_
_entity_poly.entity_id
_entity_poly.type
_entity_poly.pdbx_seq_one_letter_code
_entity_poly.pdbx_strand_id
1 'polypeptide(L)'
;MDLGAPHRDGTKSRPEGETERERERNISRERKRETHTERETRDRGETHTERNISRERQRGTGRKGGRERGREGKREKHQQRDSEREEDREGGRRRERNSREVGGREGERERHQVQDRGLVLRNALALGLEVGGESQVQGRGVGGCRASLSIKLLGASSQCYLLLSTSLSVEPSRALSASAFCHQEARGVFKEHRAPPTTSDQKLPKIRIIDPEEELSMENSPTMAKMDQGENQVLPSPRRRRLPKALGYVTGDMKEFASWLKDKPQVLQFVDWVLRGISQVVFVSNPISGILILVGLLVQNPWWALNGCVGTVVSTLTALLLAQDRSAIAAGLQGYNGTLVGILMAVFSDKGNYFWWLLFPVSAMSMTCPVFSSALNSLFCKWDLPVFTLPFNMALSMYLSATGHYNPFFPGKLFKPITEVPNVTWTDLSALQLLKSLPVGVGQIYGCDNPWSGGIFLGAILLSSPLMCLHAAIGSLLGIAAGLSLSAPFENIYFGLWGFNSSLACIAMGGMFMALTWQTHLLALACALFTAYLGVSLSHVMAVAGLPACTWPFCLATLLFLLLTTKNANMYRMPLGKVTYPEENRIFYIQAKKKRMVESPL
;
A
#
# COMPACT_ATOMS: atom_id res chain seq x y z
N MET A 1 43.80 52.39 -14.84
CA MET A 1 44.82 52.66 -15.86
C MET A 1 44.56 51.69 -17.01
N ASP A 2 44.08 52.00 -18.20
CA ASP A 2 43.43 53.15 -18.86
C ASP A 2 42.80 52.49 -20.11
N LEU A 3 41.48 52.48 -20.28
CA LEU A 3 40.69 53.41 -21.11
C LEU A 3 41.43 54.03 -22.32
N GLY A 4 40.96 53.70 -23.52
CA GLY A 4 41.36 54.35 -24.78
C GLY A 4 40.69 53.76 -26.04
N ALA A 5 39.41 54.07 -26.23
CA ALA A 5 38.67 53.99 -27.50
C ALA A 5 39.18 55.11 -28.49
N PRO A 6 38.73 55.32 -29.76
CA PRO A 6 37.35 55.09 -30.25
C PRO A 6 37.08 54.80 -31.76
N HIS A 7 35.79 54.53 -32.04
CA HIS A 7 34.95 54.91 -33.20
C HIS A 7 35.18 54.35 -34.62
N ARG A 8 34.18 53.63 -35.17
CA ARG A 8 33.09 54.21 -36.02
C ARG A 8 32.03 53.18 -36.47
N ASP A 9 30.84 53.73 -36.72
CA ASP A 9 29.55 53.13 -37.05
C ASP A 9 29.51 52.13 -38.23
N GLY A 10 28.56 51.19 -38.14
CA GLY A 10 28.16 50.31 -39.23
C GLY A 10 26.85 49.59 -38.96
N THR A 11 25.73 50.30 -39.10
CA THR A 11 24.39 49.74 -39.27
C THR A 11 24.38 48.72 -40.41
N LYS A 12 24.04 47.44 -40.12
CA LYS A 12 23.62 46.48 -41.16
C LYS A 12 22.41 45.67 -40.71
N SER A 13 21.28 46.15 -41.22
CA SER A 13 20.04 45.44 -41.51
C SER A 13 20.25 43.97 -41.93
N ARG A 14 19.45 43.08 -41.33
CA ARG A 14 19.18 41.72 -41.82
C ARG A 14 18.62 41.78 -43.25
N PRO A 15 19.09 40.95 -44.19
CA PRO A 15 18.37 40.75 -45.43
C PRO A 15 17.21 39.76 -45.18
N GLU A 16 15.99 40.27 -45.18
CA GLU A 16 14.81 39.51 -45.59
C GLU A 16 14.94 39.25 -47.10
N GLY A 17 14.79 38.00 -47.52
CA GLY A 17 14.84 37.64 -48.93
C GLY A 17 15.17 36.18 -49.21
N GLU A 18 14.51 35.23 -48.56
CA GLU A 18 14.32 33.93 -49.20
C GLU A 18 13.43 34.19 -50.42
N THR A 19 14.03 34.11 -51.61
CA THR A 19 13.30 34.31 -52.87
C THR A 19 12.14 33.31 -52.97
N GLU A 20 10.99 33.77 -53.42
CA GLU A 20 9.75 32.98 -53.57
C GLU A 20 9.98 31.68 -54.39
N ARG A 21 10.96 31.70 -55.29
CA ARG A 21 11.43 30.54 -56.07
C ARG A 21 12.11 29.43 -55.24
N GLU A 22 12.62 29.75 -54.06
CA GLU A 22 13.27 28.81 -53.15
C GLU A 22 12.24 28.14 -52.24
N ARG A 23 11.21 28.87 -51.82
CA ARG A 23 10.02 28.30 -51.16
C ARG A 23 9.24 27.36 -52.09
N GLU A 24 9.00 27.75 -53.34
CA GLU A 24 8.31 26.87 -54.31
C GLU A 24 9.11 25.58 -54.60
N ARG A 25 10.45 25.66 -54.63
CA ARG A 25 11.30 24.48 -54.80
C ARG A 25 11.26 23.55 -53.60
N ASN A 26 11.19 24.06 -52.37
CA ASN A 26 11.04 23.22 -51.19
C ASN A 26 9.65 22.58 -51.11
N ILE A 27 8.59 23.31 -51.44
CA ILE A 27 7.22 22.75 -51.51
C ILE A 27 7.09 21.68 -52.61
N SER A 28 7.75 21.88 -53.76
CA SER A 28 7.80 20.86 -54.83
C SER A 28 8.56 19.60 -54.40
N ARG A 29 9.63 19.76 -53.61
CA ARG A 29 10.41 18.64 -53.07
C ARG A 29 9.65 17.84 -52.01
N GLU A 30 8.86 18.50 -51.16
CA GLU A 30 7.99 17.82 -50.19
C GLU A 30 6.84 17.07 -50.88
N ARG A 31 6.16 17.68 -51.86
CA ARG A 31 5.10 16.99 -52.62
C ARG A 31 5.62 15.76 -53.37
N LYS A 32 6.85 15.80 -53.88
CA LYS A 32 7.50 14.63 -54.50
C LYS A 32 7.85 13.53 -53.50
N ARG A 33 8.15 13.87 -52.24
CA ARG A 33 8.39 12.88 -51.18
C ARG A 33 7.09 12.24 -50.71
N GLU A 34 6.01 13.00 -50.59
CA GLU A 34 4.69 12.46 -50.24
C GLU A 34 4.14 11.53 -51.33
N THR A 35 4.24 11.92 -52.62
CA THR A 35 3.80 11.04 -53.72
C THR A 35 4.64 9.76 -53.86
N HIS A 36 5.93 9.79 -53.49
CA HIS A 36 6.76 8.57 -53.50
C HIS A 36 6.39 7.64 -52.33
N THR A 37 6.02 8.20 -51.17
CA THR A 37 5.61 7.43 -49.98
C THR A 37 4.21 6.83 -50.15
N GLU A 38 3.31 7.53 -50.84
CA GLU A 38 1.99 7.01 -51.22
C GLU A 38 2.05 5.93 -52.32
N ARG A 39 2.99 6.02 -53.27
CA ARG A 39 3.22 4.94 -54.25
C ARG A 39 3.81 3.68 -53.62
N GLU A 40 4.75 3.81 -52.68
CA GLU A 40 5.30 2.65 -51.97
C GLU A 40 4.30 1.97 -51.02
N THR A 41 3.35 2.72 -50.44
CA THR A 41 2.27 2.15 -49.63
C THR A 41 1.17 1.51 -50.48
N ARG A 42 0.95 1.98 -51.72
CA ARG A 42 0.01 1.37 -52.68
C ARG A 42 0.55 0.07 -53.30
N ASP A 43 1.83 0.02 -53.71
CA ASP A 43 2.45 -1.19 -54.27
C ASP A 43 2.58 -2.33 -53.23
N ARG A 44 2.74 -2.01 -51.94
CA ARG A 44 2.73 -2.99 -50.85
C ARG A 44 1.33 -3.49 -50.47
N GLY A 45 0.28 -2.72 -50.77
CA GLY A 45 -1.12 -3.12 -50.56
C GLY A 45 -1.65 -4.05 -51.66
N GLU A 46 -1.22 -3.85 -52.91
CA GLU A 46 -1.67 -4.65 -54.06
C GLU A 46 -1.01 -6.04 -54.11
N THR A 47 0.26 -6.17 -53.70
CA THR A 47 0.98 -7.46 -53.66
C THR A 47 0.50 -8.44 -52.57
N HIS A 48 -0.16 -7.95 -51.52
CA HIS A 48 -0.67 -8.80 -50.43
C HIS A 48 -2.11 -9.29 -50.66
N THR A 49 -2.88 -8.57 -51.49
CA THR A 49 -4.27 -8.87 -51.80
C THR A 49 -4.38 -9.87 -52.95
N GLU A 50 -3.51 -9.79 -53.96
CA GLU A 50 -3.47 -10.76 -55.08
C GLU A 50 -2.95 -12.16 -54.68
N ARG A 51 -2.07 -12.25 -53.66
CA ARG A 51 -1.59 -13.55 -53.14
C ARG A 51 -2.67 -14.35 -52.40
N ASN A 52 -3.67 -13.69 -51.82
CA ASN A 52 -4.77 -14.36 -51.13
C ASN A 52 -5.86 -14.83 -52.10
N ILE A 53 -6.15 -14.07 -53.17
CA ILE A 53 -7.14 -14.46 -54.19
C ILE A 53 -6.61 -15.57 -55.11
N SER A 54 -5.28 -15.69 -55.26
CA SER A 54 -4.63 -16.77 -56.04
C SER A 54 -4.62 -18.12 -55.33
N ARG A 55 -4.71 -18.16 -53.99
CA ARG A 55 -4.73 -19.41 -53.21
C ARG A 55 -6.12 -20.02 -53.06
N GLU A 56 -7.19 -19.23 -53.24
CA GLU A 56 -8.57 -19.72 -53.20
C GLU A 56 -9.10 -20.26 -54.54
N ARG A 57 -8.44 -19.95 -55.68
CA ARG A 57 -8.84 -20.47 -57.01
C ARG A 57 -8.24 -21.83 -57.40
N GLN A 58 -7.33 -22.42 -56.61
CA GLN A 58 -6.70 -23.72 -56.93
C GLN A 58 -7.26 -24.93 -56.16
N ARG A 59 -8.36 -24.82 -55.40
CA ARG A 59 -8.99 -25.96 -54.69
C ARG A 59 -10.39 -26.34 -55.21
N GLY A 60 -10.68 -26.16 -56.50
CA GLY A 60 -12.04 -26.30 -56.98
C GLY A 60 -12.28 -26.77 -58.41
N THR A 61 -11.40 -27.54 -59.04
CA THR A 61 -11.80 -28.36 -60.22
C THR A 61 -10.91 -29.61 -60.32
N GLY A 62 -11.51 -30.80 -60.34
CA GLY A 62 -10.77 -32.05 -60.59
C GLY A 62 -11.37 -33.31 -59.97
N ARG A 63 -12.40 -33.85 -60.62
CA ARG A 63 -12.88 -35.24 -60.43
C ARG A 63 -11.72 -36.23 -60.61
N LYS A 64 -11.43 -37.04 -59.59
CA LYS A 64 -11.01 -38.46 -59.68
C LYS A 64 -10.94 -39.04 -58.26
N GLY A 65 -11.42 -40.27 -58.08
CA GLY A 65 -11.25 -41.02 -56.82
C GLY A 65 -12.54 -41.49 -56.18
N GLY A 66 -13.28 -42.38 -56.86
CA GLY A 66 -14.15 -43.32 -56.18
C GLY A 66 -13.28 -44.36 -55.45
N ARG A 67 -13.70 -44.78 -54.26
CA ARG A 67 -13.08 -45.77 -53.36
C ARG A 67 -11.94 -45.30 -52.44
N GLU A 68 -12.13 -44.19 -51.70
CA GLU A 68 -11.38 -43.99 -50.42
C GLU A 68 -12.17 -43.28 -49.31
N ARG A 69 -13.35 -42.71 -49.61
CA ARG A 69 -14.17 -41.95 -48.64
C ARG A 69 -14.94 -42.79 -47.60
N GLY A 70 -14.82 -44.12 -47.63
CA GLY A 70 -15.52 -45.00 -46.70
C GLY A 70 -14.76 -45.34 -45.41
N ARG A 71 -13.43 -45.09 -45.36
CA ARG A 71 -12.58 -45.50 -44.24
C ARG A 71 -12.08 -44.34 -43.37
N GLU A 72 -11.94 -43.13 -43.90
CA GLU A 72 -11.58 -41.94 -43.11
C GLU A 72 -12.72 -41.43 -42.23
N GLY A 73 -13.96 -41.37 -42.75
CA GLY A 73 -15.12 -40.90 -41.98
C GLY A 73 -15.52 -41.80 -40.80
N LYS A 74 -15.03 -43.05 -40.75
CA LYS A 74 -15.20 -43.95 -39.59
C LYS A 74 -14.09 -43.79 -38.54
N ARG A 75 -12.90 -43.34 -38.92
CA ARG A 75 -11.80 -43.06 -37.98
C ARG A 75 -11.97 -41.72 -37.27
N GLU A 76 -12.42 -40.68 -37.99
CA GLU A 76 -12.70 -39.37 -37.40
C GLU A 76 -13.87 -39.41 -36.40
N LYS A 77 -14.95 -40.16 -36.71
CA LYS A 77 -16.06 -40.35 -35.76
C LYS A 77 -15.69 -41.16 -34.52
N HIS A 78 -14.65 -42.00 -34.58
CA HIS A 78 -14.18 -42.76 -33.42
C HIS A 78 -13.27 -41.89 -32.55
N GLN A 79 -12.33 -41.16 -33.16
CA GLN A 79 -11.45 -40.21 -32.47
C GLN A 79 -12.23 -39.10 -31.76
N GLN A 80 -13.30 -38.60 -32.37
CA GLN A 80 -14.11 -37.52 -31.77
C GLN A 80 -14.99 -38.02 -30.61
N ARG A 81 -15.42 -39.29 -30.64
CA ARG A 81 -16.12 -39.91 -29.50
C ARG A 81 -15.20 -40.28 -28.35
N ASP A 82 -13.94 -40.60 -28.65
CA ASP A 82 -12.96 -40.93 -27.62
C ASP A 82 -12.45 -39.66 -26.91
N SER A 83 -12.32 -38.53 -27.63
CA SER A 83 -12.00 -37.24 -27.03
C SER A 83 -13.12 -36.69 -26.13
N GLU A 84 -14.39 -36.82 -26.54
CA GLU A 84 -15.53 -36.40 -25.70
C GLU A 84 -15.64 -37.25 -24.41
N ARG A 85 -15.30 -38.55 -24.49
CA ARG A 85 -15.28 -39.44 -23.30
C ARG A 85 -14.12 -39.16 -22.35
N GLU A 86 -13.02 -38.60 -22.85
CA GLU A 86 -11.87 -38.19 -22.03
C GLU A 86 -12.13 -36.86 -21.31
N GLU A 87 -12.75 -35.89 -21.99
CA GLU A 87 -13.18 -34.62 -21.37
C GLU A 87 -14.25 -34.84 -20.27
N ASP A 88 -15.21 -35.75 -20.47
CA ASP A 88 -16.20 -36.07 -19.44
C ASP A 88 -15.56 -36.76 -18.21
N ARG A 89 -14.53 -37.59 -18.43
CA ARG A 89 -13.79 -38.25 -17.35
C ARG A 89 -12.91 -37.28 -16.56
N GLU A 90 -12.25 -36.34 -17.24
CA GLU A 90 -11.49 -35.28 -16.56
C GLU A 90 -12.40 -34.27 -15.85
N GLY A 91 -13.55 -33.93 -16.46
CA GLY A 91 -14.58 -33.09 -15.84
C GLY A 91 -15.13 -33.71 -14.54
N GLY A 92 -15.39 -35.02 -14.55
CA GLY A 92 -15.80 -35.78 -13.36
C GLY A 92 -14.74 -35.76 -12.25
N ARG A 93 -13.47 -36.06 -12.59
CA ARG A 93 -12.37 -36.06 -11.61
C ARG A 93 -12.09 -34.67 -11.03
N ARG A 94 -12.24 -33.61 -11.83
CA ARG A 94 -12.04 -32.22 -11.39
C ARG A 94 -13.15 -31.72 -10.48
N ARG A 95 -14.39 -32.16 -10.70
CA ARG A 95 -15.52 -31.89 -9.78
C ARG A 95 -15.35 -32.61 -8.45
N GLU A 96 -14.88 -33.86 -8.46
CA GLU A 96 -14.64 -34.62 -7.22
C GLU A 96 -13.49 -34.04 -6.39
N ARG A 97 -12.44 -33.52 -7.04
CA ARG A 97 -11.30 -32.88 -6.37
C ARG A 97 -11.67 -31.53 -5.74
N ASN A 98 -12.47 -30.72 -6.44
CA ASN A 98 -12.98 -29.45 -5.89
C ASN A 98 -13.94 -29.68 -4.72
N SER A 99 -14.81 -30.69 -4.77
CA SER A 99 -15.71 -30.99 -3.65
C SER A 99 -14.96 -31.46 -2.39
N ARG A 100 -13.83 -32.17 -2.54
CA ARG A 100 -12.99 -32.58 -1.39
C ARG A 100 -12.16 -31.43 -0.80
N GLU A 101 -11.67 -30.50 -1.62
CA GLU A 101 -10.91 -29.32 -1.13
C GLU A 101 -11.80 -28.24 -0.50
N VAL A 102 -13.04 -28.07 -0.98
CA VAL A 102 -14.02 -27.14 -0.39
C VAL A 102 -14.56 -27.69 0.93
N GLY A 103 -14.92 -28.98 0.98
CA GLY A 103 -15.39 -29.63 2.21
C GLY A 103 -14.35 -29.69 3.34
N GLY A 104 -13.07 -29.81 3.01
CA GLY A 104 -11.98 -29.78 3.99
C GLY A 104 -11.73 -28.40 4.61
N ARG A 105 -11.82 -27.32 3.81
CA ARG A 105 -11.57 -25.94 4.27
C ARG A 105 -12.76 -25.30 4.99
N GLU A 106 -13.99 -25.66 4.65
CA GLU A 106 -15.19 -25.22 5.38
C GLU A 106 -15.30 -25.93 6.74
N GLY A 107 -14.99 -27.22 6.81
CA GLY A 107 -15.04 -28.00 8.06
C GLY A 107 -13.96 -27.63 9.10
N GLU A 108 -12.84 -27.02 8.71
CA GLU A 108 -11.84 -26.47 9.64
C GLU A 108 -12.19 -25.06 10.13
N ARG A 109 -12.81 -24.22 9.28
CA ARG A 109 -13.28 -22.88 9.66
C ARG A 109 -14.48 -22.94 10.60
N GLU A 110 -15.42 -23.85 10.36
CA GLU A 110 -16.56 -24.04 11.27
C GLU A 110 -16.12 -24.61 12.62
N ARG A 111 -15.13 -25.51 12.67
CA ARG A 111 -14.60 -26.03 13.93
C ARG A 111 -13.93 -24.95 14.79
N HIS A 112 -13.13 -24.07 14.19
CA HIS A 112 -12.53 -22.94 14.91
C HIS A 112 -13.58 -21.89 15.35
N GLN A 113 -14.62 -21.65 14.54
CA GLN A 113 -15.65 -20.67 14.86
C GLN A 113 -16.67 -21.18 15.90
N VAL A 114 -16.91 -22.48 15.98
CA VAL A 114 -17.73 -23.11 17.04
C VAL A 114 -16.98 -23.15 18.37
N GLN A 115 -15.65 -23.30 18.34
CA GLN A 115 -14.81 -23.34 19.54
C GLN A 115 -14.71 -21.96 20.23
N ASP A 116 -14.71 -20.86 19.48
CA ASP A 116 -14.78 -19.48 20.03
C ASP A 116 -16.17 -19.11 20.57
N ARG A 117 -17.25 -19.60 19.95
CA ARG A 117 -18.63 -19.35 20.42
C ARG A 117 -18.94 -20.04 21.74
N GLY A 118 -18.32 -21.19 22.02
CA GLY A 118 -18.46 -21.91 23.29
C GLY A 118 -17.74 -21.24 24.47
N LEU A 119 -16.67 -20.48 24.21
CA LEU A 119 -15.85 -19.85 25.25
C LEU A 119 -16.53 -18.64 25.88
N VAL A 120 -17.26 -17.84 25.09
CA VAL A 120 -17.96 -16.63 25.57
C VAL A 120 -19.20 -16.99 26.40
N LEU A 121 -19.96 -18.02 26.00
CA LEU A 121 -21.12 -18.48 26.75
C LEU A 121 -20.73 -19.15 28.08
N ARG A 122 -19.58 -19.86 28.10
CA ARG A 122 -18.99 -20.40 29.33
C ARG A 122 -18.56 -19.30 30.31
N ASN A 123 -18.02 -18.19 29.82
CA ASN A 123 -17.62 -17.07 30.68
C ASN A 123 -18.81 -16.27 31.23
N ALA A 124 -19.92 -16.17 30.49
CA ALA A 124 -21.16 -15.56 30.99
C ALA A 124 -21.84 -16.43 32.08
N LEU A 125 -21.84 -17.76 31.91
CA LEU A 125 -22.34 -18.71 32.92
C LEU A 125 -21.43 -18.78 34.15
N ALA A 126 -20.12 -18.60 34.01
CA ALA A 126 -19.17 -18.55 35.12
C ALA A 126 -19.36 -17.32 36.04
N LEU A 127 -20.09 -16.29 35.60
CA LEU A 127 -20.44 -15.10 36.38
C LEU A 127 -21.87 -15.16 36.96
N GLY A 128 -22.62 -16.25 36.75
CA GLY A 128 -23.94 -16.48 37.36
C GLY A 128 -25.06 -15.50 36.97
N LEU A 129 -24.92 -14.77 35.86
CA LEU A 129 -25.88 -13.74 35.45
C LEU A 129 -27.10 -14.33 34.73
N GLU A 130 -28.28 -14.21 35.33
CA GLU A 130 -29.57 -14.47 34.68
C GLU A 130 -29.99 -13.31 33.76
N VAL A 131 -30.85 -13.58 32.77
CA VAL A 131 -31.40 -12.57 31.86
C VAL A 131 -32.21 -11.55 32.68
N GLY A 132 -31.77 -10.28 32.70
CA GLY A 132 -32.32 -9.22 33.55
C GLY A 132 -31.51 -8.91 34.81
N GLY A 133 -30.47 -9.70 35.11
CA GLY A 133 -29.57 -9.49 36.26
C GLY A 133 -28.57 -8.35 36.05
N GLU A 134 -28.23 -7.68 37.16
CA GLU A 134 -27.19 -6.64 37.23
C GLU A 134 -26.13 -7.08 38.26
N SER A 135 -24.86 -7.04 37.89
CA SER A 135 -23.74 -7.23 38.83
C SER A 135 -22.88 -5.97 38.88
N GLN A 136 -22.61 -5.52 40.10
CA GLN A 136 -21.87 -4.29 40.36
C GLN A 136 -20.60 -4.60 41.16
N VAL A 137 -19.45 -4.13 40.66
CA VAL A 137 -18.16 -4.27 41.33
C VAL A 137 -17.63 -2.87 41.67
N GLN A 138 -17.28 -2.66 42.93
CA GLN A 138 -16.84 -1.36 43.45
C GLN A 138 -15.41 -1.44 43.99
N GLY A 139 -14.55 -0.52 43.56
CA GLY A 139 -13.15 -0.44 43.99
C GLY A 139 -12.79 0.94 44.55
N ARG A 140 -11.96 0.97 45.61
CA ARG A 140 -11.33 2.20 46.13
C ARG A 140 -9.88 2.28 45.66
N GLY A 141 -9.53 3.35 44.96
CA GLY A 141 -8.14 3.69 44.64
C GLY A 141 -7.48 4.54 45.73
N VAL A 142 -6.14 4.49 45.80
CA VAL A 142 -5.34 5.39 46.66
C VAL A 142 -5.54 6.82 46.16
N GLY A 143 -6.09 7.70 47.01
CA GLY A 143 -6.47 9.09 46.66
C GLY A 143 -7.96 9.43 46.78
N GLY A 144 -8.81 8.51 47.27
CA GLY A 144 -10.22 8.81 47.59
C GLY A 144 -11.19 8.69 46.41
N CYS A 145 -10.70 8.40 45.20
CA CYS A 145 -11.54 8.13 44.03
C CYS A 145 -12.31 6.80 44.18
N ARG A 146 -13.62 6.82 43.90
CA ARG A 146 -14.46 5.61 43.75
C ARG A 146 -14.69 5.32 42.29
N ALA A 147 -14.38 4.08 41.90
CA ALA A 147 -14.75 3.52 40.59
C ALA A 147 -15.84 2.47 40.78
N SER A 148 -16.88 2.51 39.95
CA SER A 148 -17.94 1.51 39.91
C SER A 148 -18.09 0.98 38.49
N LEU A 149 -18.09 -0.34 38.35
CA LEU A 149 -18.40 -1.05 37.11
C LEU A 149 -19.73 -1.77 37.30
N SER A 150 -20.71 -1.51 36.42
CA SER A 150 -21.97 -2.26 36.38
C SER A 150 -22.12 -2.98 35.04
N ILE A 151 -22.51 -4.25 35.10
CA ILE A 151 -22.77 -5.12 33.95
C ILE A 151 -24.23 -5.55 34.01
N LYS A 152 -24.99 -5.24 32.96
CA LYS A 152 -26.43 -5.56 32.88
C LYS A 152 -26.75 -6.32 31.61
N LEU A 153 -27.45 -7.46 31.76
CA LEU A 153 -27.88 -8.30 30.64
C LEU A 153 -29.35 -7.97 30.30
N LEU A 154 -29.60 -7.40 29.13
CA LEU A 154 -30.96 -7.02 28.70
C LEU A 154 -31.45 -7.98 27.62
N GLY A 155 -32.58 -8.64 27.86
CA GLY A 155 -33.21 -9.56 26.91
C GLY A 155 -34.52 -9.02 26.35
N ALA A 156 -34.66 -9.01 25.02
CA ALA A 156 -35.94 -9.05 24.34
C ALA A 156 -35.99 -10.33 23.50
N SER A 157 -37.20 -10.83 23.21
CA SER A 157 -37.54 -12.17 22.71
C SER A 157 -36.82 -12.69 21.45
N SER A 158 -35.85 -11.97 20.88
CA SER A 158 -34.96 -12.46 19.83
C SER A 158 -33.53 -11.90 19.87
N GLN A 159 -33.16 -11.09 20.88
CA GLN A 159 -31.86 -10.41 20.97
C GLN A 159 -31.43 -10.23 22.45
N CYS A 160 -30.18 -10.58 22.76
CA CYS A 160 -29.55 -10.31 24.06
C CYS A 160 -28.53 -9.18 23.92
N TYR A 161 -28.60 -8.20 24.81
CA TYR A 161 -27.73 -7.03 24.87
C TYR A 161 -26.91 -7.04 26.15
N LEU A 162 -25.63 -6.69 26.04
CA LEU A 162 -24.71 -6.57 27.17
C LEU A 162 -24.34 -5.10 27.34
N LEU A 163 -24.79 -4.50 28.44
CA LEU A 163 -24.54 -3.10 28.75
C LEU A 163 -23.41 -3.01 29.78
N LEU A 164 -22.31 -2.37 29.40
CA LEU A 164 -21.17 -2.09 30.26
C LEU A 164 -21.14 -0.59 30.58
N SER A 165 -21.35 -0.26 31.85
CA SER A 165 -21.32 1.12 32.34
C SER A 165 -20.20 1.29 33.36
N THR A 166 -19.29 2.23 33.10
CA THR A 166 -18.22 2.63 34.02
C THR A 166 -18.45 4.05 34.49
N SER A 167 -18.52 4.25 35.80
CA SER A 167 -18.56 5.58 36.41
C SER A 167 -17.35 5.81 37.30
N LEU A 168 -16.70 6.96 37.11
CA LEU A 168 -15.56 7.42 37.89
C LEU A 168 -15.94 8.73 38.56
N SER A 169 -15.96 8.76 39.90
CA SER A 169 -16.30 9.96 40.67
C SER A 169 -15.04 10.54 41.31
N VAL A 170 -14.65 11.71 40.81
CA VAL A 170 -13.54 12.52 41.32
C VAL A 170 -14.19 13.80 41.86
N GLU A 171 -14.45 13.84 43.17
CA GLU A 171 -15.13 14.92 43.93
C GLU A 171 -16.64 15.17 43.66
N PRO A 172 -17.39 15.79 44.61
CA PRO A 172 -18.86 15.73 44.64
C PRO A 172 -19.58 16.46 43.50
N SER A 173 -18.88 17.14 42.60
CA SER A 173 -19.48 18.09 41.65
C SER A 173 -19.33 17.73 40.17
N ARG A 174 -18.56 16.69 39.81
CA ARG A 174 -18.38 16.27 38.41
C ARG A 174 -18.26 14.75 38.28
N ALA A 175 -19.33 14.11 37.80
CA ALA A 175 -19.31 12.69 37.42
C ALA A 175 -19.09 12.57 35.90
N LEU A 176 -18.06 11.84 35.50
CA LEU A 176 -17.86 11.40 34.11
C LEU A 176 -18.47 10.00 33.97
N SER A 177 -19.47 9.87 33.09
CA SER A 177 -20.09 8.60 32.74
C SER A 177 -19.78 8.26 31.29
N ALA A 178 -19.34 7.04 31.04
CA ALA A 178 -19.16 6.49 29.70
C ALA A 178 -19.91 5.17 29.59
N SER A 179 -20.73 5.04 28.55
CA SER A 179 -21.52 3.83 28.25
C SER A 179 -21.15 3.33 26.85
N ALA A 180 -20.83 2.04 26.73
CA ALA A 180 -20.55 1.40 25.45
C ALA A 180 -21.64 0.39 25.11
N PHE A 181 -22.13 0.43 23.86
CA PHE A 181 -23.15 -0.49 23.34
C PHE A 181 -22.50 -1.47 22.35
N CYS A 182 -22.66 -2.78 22.57
CA CYS A 182 -22.21 -3.81 21.64
C CYS A 182 -23.43 -4.55 21.06
N HIS A 183 -23.58 -4.58 19.74
CA HIS A 183 -24.70 -5.22 19.03
C HIS A 183 -24.21 -6.47 18.29
N GLN A 184 -24.94 -7.58 18.41
CA GLN A 184 -24.66 -8.81 17.65
C GLN A 184 -25.95 -9.50 17.19
N GLU A 185 -26.11 -9.70 15.87
CA GLU A 185 -27.29 -10.32 15.26
C GLU A 185 -27.10 -11.84 15.16
N ALA A 186 -28.00 -12.63 15.75
CA ALA A 186 -28.03 -14.09 15.61
C ALA A 186 -29.13 -14.48 14.61
N ARG A 187 -28.77 -15.02 13.44
CA ARG A 187 -29.71 -15.71 12.55
C ARG A 187 -29.49 -17.21 12.66
N GLY A 188 -30.47 -17.91 13.23
CA GLY A 188 -30.54 -19.36 13.29
C GLY A 188 -31.99 -19.82 13.45
N VAL A 189 -32.47 -20.60 12.48
CA VAL A 189 -33.85 -21.09 12.34
C VAL A 189 -34.21 -22.05 13.48
N PHE A 190 -35.29 -21.76 14.21
CA PHE A 190 -35.92 -22.70 15.15
C PHE A 190 -36.59 -23.84 14.36
N LYS A 191 -36.16 -25.08 14.59
CA LYS A 191 -36.97 -26.29 14.33
C LYS A 191 -37.13 -27.04 15.65
N GLU A 192 -38.36 -27.08 16.15
CA GLU A 192 -38.80 -27.93 17.26
C GLU A 192 -38.44 -29.39 16.99
N HIS A 193 -37.77 -30.04 17.95
CA HIS A 193 -37.79 -31.50 18.09
C HIS A 193 -38.19 -31.87 19.52
N ARG A 194 -39.38 -32.47 19.62
CA ARG A 194 -39.92 -33.15 20.79
C ARG A 194 -38.97 -34.26 21.26
N ALA A 195 -38.78 -34.34 22.57
CA ALA A 195 -38.15 -35.49 23.24
C ALA A 195 -39.11 -36.69 23.36
N PRO A 196 -38.60 -37.93 23.36
CA PRO A 196 -39.27 -39.08 23.98
C PRO A 196 -38.56 -39.50 25.30
N PRO A 197 -39.24 -40.28 26.17
CA PRO A 197 -38.88 -40.40 27.59
C PRO A 197 -37.98 -41.60 27.96
N THR A 198 -37.54 -41.55 29.22
CA THR A 198 -36.72 -42.45 30.05
C THR A 198 -37.07 -43.95 30.04
N THR A 199 -36.07 -44.86 30.07
CA THR A 199 -35.63 -45.72 31.22
C THR A 199 -34.75 -46.92 30.79
N SER A 200 -33.75 -47.22 31.65
CA SER A 200 -33.02 -48.51 31.91
C SER A 200 -32.53 -49.42 30.75
N ASP A 201 -31.21 -49.61 30.62
CA ASP A 201 -30.52 -50.86 31.02
C ASP A 201 -29.00 -50.89 30.70
N GLN A 202 -28.26 -51.30 31.73
CA GLN A 202 -26.99 -52.04 31.81
C GLN A 202 -25.85 -52.03 30.74
N LYS A 203 -24.63 -51.91 31.33
CA LYS A 203 -23.32 -52.56 31.04
C LYS A 203 -22.29 -51.88 30.11
N LEU A 204 -21.24 -51.35 30.74
CA LEU A 204 -19.86 -51.30 30.20
C LEU A 204 -19.25 -52.72 30.18
N PRO A 205 -18.34 -53.05 29.23
CA PRO A 205 -16.93 -53.17 29.64
C PRO A 205 -15.84 -52.81 28.60
N LYS A 206 -14.76 -52.25 29.17
CA LYS A 206 -13.30 -52.46 29.00
C LYS A 206 -12.61 -52.53 27.61
N ILE A 207 -11.62 -51.62 27.54
CA ILE A 207 -10.41 -51.51 26.72
C ILE A 207 -9.60 -52.82 26.61
N ARG A 208 -9.01 -53.06 25.42
CA ARG A 208 -7.82 -53.91 25.22
C ARG A 208 -6.80 -53.22 24.31
N ILE A 209 -5.55 -53.25 24.76
CA ILE A 209 -4.30 -52.92 24.06
C ILE A 209 -3.71 -54.23 23.56
N ILE A 210 -3.27 -54.32 22.29
CA ILE A 210 -2.37 -55.38 21.79
C ILE A 210 -1.53 -54.82 20.62
N ASP A 211 -0.20 -54.83 20.78
CA ASP A 211 0.79 -55.10 19.71
C ASP A 211 1.31 -56.53 19.92
N PRO A 212 1.78 -57.24 18.86
CA PRO A 212 3.24 -57.48 18.75
C PRO A 212 3.80 -57.63 17.32
N GLU A 213 5.13 -57.59 17.24
CA GLU A 213 6.04 -57.85 16.12
C GLU A 213 6.03 -59.32 15.61
N GLU A 214 6.32 -59.55 14.31
CA GLU A 214 7.27 -60.56 13.83
C GLU A 214 7.60 -60.43 12.31
N GLU A 215 8.78 -60.95 11.95
CA GLU A 215 9.61 -60.79 10.74
C GLU A 215 9.26 -61.69 9.52
N LEU A 216 9.76 -61.32 8.31
CA LEU A 216 10.68 -62.08 7.40
C LEU A 216 10.45 -61.90 5.87
N SER A 217 11.53 -61.48 5.18
CA SER A 217 12.01 -61.75 3.80
C SER A 217 11.18 -61.48 2.53
N MET A 218 11.68 -60.61 1.63
CA MET A 218 12.31 -60.99 0.34
C MET A 218 12.64 -59.74 -0.52
N GLU A 219 13.84 -59.74 -1.10
CA GLU A 219 14.35 -58.78 -2.09
C GLU A 219 13.60 -58.84 -3.43
N ASN A 220 13.49 -57.71 -4.13
CA ASN A 220 14.05 -57.49 -5.47
C ASN A 220 13.71 -56.10 -6.05
N SER A 221 14.65 -55.56 -6.82
CA SER A 221 14.73 -54.20 -7.40
C SER A 221 13.50 -53.70 -8.17
N PRO A 222 13.43 -52.37 -8.43
CA PRO A 222 13.34 -52.00 -9.84
C PRO A 222 14.16 -50.76 -10.25
N THR A 223 14.92 -50.99 -11.32
CA THR A 223 15.19 -50.18 -12.51
C THR A 223 14.61 -48.77 -12.57
N MET A 224 15.51 -47.81 -12.88
CA MET A 224 15.22 -46.45 -13.31
C MET A 224 14.15 -46.37 -14.40
N ALA A 225 13.09 -45.62 -14.15
CA ALA A 225 12.23 -45.06 -15.18
C ALA A 225 12.45 -43.55 -15.23
N LYS A 226 13.06 -43.09 -16.34
CA LYS A 226 13.02 -41.68 -16.76
C LYS A 226 11.56 -41.28 -16.94
N MET A 227 11.14 -40.24 -16.23
CA MET A 227 9.83 -39.60 -16.44
C MET A 227 10.09 -38.24 -17.08
N ASP A 228 9.77 -38.15 -18.37
CA ASP A 228 9.77 -36.92 -19.16
C ASP A 228 8.83 -35.89 -18.51
N GLN A 229 9.40 -34.78 -18.03
CA GLN A 229 8.64 -33.59 -17.69
C GLN A 229 8.53 -32.71 -18.93
N GLY A 230 7.40 -32.83 -19.63
CA GLY A 230 6.95 -31.89 -20.64
C GLY A 230 6.30 -30.64 -20.04
N GLU A 231 6.80 -29.49 -20.49
CA GLU A 231 6.13 -28.18 -20.66
C GLU A 231 5.70 -27.41 -19.39
N ASN A 232 6.07 -26.14 -19.19
CA ASN A 232 5.76 -25.02 -20.08
C ASN A 232 6.81 -23.90 -19.95
N GLN A 233 7.67 -23.73 -20.95
CA GLN A 233 8.48 -22.53 -21.10
C GLN A 233 7.65 -21.44 -21.78
N VAL A 234 7.31 -20.40 -21.02
CA VAL A 234 6.72 -19.17 -21.55
C VAL A 234 7.79 -18.47 -22.40
N LEU A 235 7.60 -18.43 -23.72
CA LEU A 235 8.44 -17.61 -24.61
C LEU A 235 8.32 -16.12 -24.23
N PRO A 236 9.43 -15.39 -24.04
CA PRO A 236 9.39 -13.95 -23.84
C PRO A 236 9.14 -13.23 -25.16
N SER A 237 8.17 -12.31 -25.14
CA SER A 237 7.83 -11.44 -26.27
C SER A 237 9.01 -10.52 -26.68
N PRO A 238 9.24 -10.30 -27.99
CA PRO A 238 10.43 -9.59 -28.44
C PRO A 238 10.14 -8.08 -28.53
N ARG A 239 10.33 -7.34 -27.42
CA ARG A 239 10.67 -5.90 -27.39
C ARG A 239 10.86 -5.38 -25.95
N ARG A 240 11.75 -5.99 -25.17
CA ARG A 240 12.31 -5.34 -23.98
C ARG A 240 13.60 -4.62 -24.38
N ARG A 241 13.60 -3.28 -24.35
CA ARG A 241 14.86 -2.51 -24.30
C ARG A 241 15.68 -3.10 -23.15
N ARG A 242 16.91 -3.57 -23.43
CA ARG A 242 17.80 -4.20 -22.44
C ARG A 242 18.19 -3.13 -21.42
N LEU A 243 17.42 -2.97 -20.34
CA LEU A 243 17.98 -2.42 -19.11
C LEU A 243 19.18 -3.31 -18.73
N PRO A 244 20.31 -2.74 -18.30
CA PRO A 244 21.43 -3.53 -17.81
C PRO A 244 20.92 -4.50 -16.74
N LYS A 245 21.28 -5.79 -16.81
CA LYS A 245 20.78 -6.84 -15.89
C LYS A 245 20.92 -6.42 -14.42
N ALA A 246 22.02 -5.73 -14.07
CA ALA A 246 22.29 -5.21 -12.73
C ALA A 246 21.21 -4.24 -12.22
N LEU A 247 20.63 -3.41 -13.10
CA LEU A 247 19.61 -2.43 -12.72
C LEU A 247 18.30 -3.13 -12.30
N GLY A 248 18.00 -4.30 -12.88
CA GLY A 248 16.82 -5.09 -12.49
C GLY A 248 16.86 -5.65 -11.07
N TYR A 249 18.06 -5.89 -10.52
CA TYR A 249 18.24 -6.42 -9.15
C TYR A 249 18.02 -5.36 -8.07
N VAL A 250 18.18 -4.07 -8.41
CA VAL A 250 18.12 -2.95 -7.46
C VAL A 250 16.81 -2.15 -7.56
N THR A 251 15.98 -2.40 -8.58
CA THR A 251 14.67 -1.75 -8.77
C THR A 251 13.52 -2.43 -8.03
N GLY A 252 12.40 -1.73 -7.87
CA GLY A 252 11.20 -2.22 -7.19
C GLY A 252 11.49 -2.65 -5.74
N ASP A 253 10.83 -3.72 -5.30
CA ASP A 253 10.91 -4.20 -3.91
C ASP A 253 12.17 -5.07 -3.61
N MET A 254 13.05 -5.27 -4.59
CA MET A 254 14.22 -6.16 -4.50
C MET A 254 13.90 -7.57 -3.94
N LYS A 255 12.84 -8.21 -4.46
CA LYS A 255 12.34 -9.52 -3.98
C LYS A 255 13.40 -10.64 -4.06
N GLU A 256 14.24 -10.62 -5.09
CA GLU A 256 15.31 -11.61 -5.26
C GLU A 256 16.38 -11.48 -4.16
N PHE A 257 16.77 -10.23 -3.82
CA PHE A 257 17.68 -9.96 -2.71
C PHE A 257 17.08 -10.40 -1.38
N ALA A 258 15.80 -10.08 -1.13
CA ALA A 258 15.09 -10.52 0.07
C ALA A 258 15.04 -12.06 0.17
N SER A 259 14.84 -12.77 -0.95
CA SER A 259 14.86 -14.24 -0.98
C SER A 259 16.25 -14.79 -0.67
N TRP A 260 17.29 -14.21 -1.25
CA TRP A 260 18.69 -14.61 -0.99
C TRP A 260 19.11 -14.37 0.47
N LEU A 261 18.53 -13.36 1.12
CA LEU A 261 18.87 -12.97 2.48
C LEU A 261 18.28 -13.89 3.56
N LYS A 262 17.25 -14.69 3.24
CA LYS A 262 16.56 -15.57 4.21
C LYS A 262 17.48 -16.57 4.90
N ASP A 263 18.50 -17.05 4.19
CA ASP A 263 19.46 -18.05 4.68
C ASP A 263 20.75 -17.41 5.23
N LYS A 264 20.75 -16.08 5.43
CA LYS A 264 21.91 -15.31 5.91
C LYS A 264 21.79 -14.96 7.40
N PRO A 265 22.89 -14.57 8.08
CA PRO A 265 22.86 -14.22 9.49
C PRO A 265 21.77 -13.21 9.85
N GLN A 266 21.15 -13.40 11.02
CA GLN A 266 20.01 -12.60 11.48
C GLN A 266 20.32 -11.09 11.55
N VAL A 267 21.57 -10.72 11.84
CA VAL A 267 22.02 -9.33 11.87
C VAL A 267 21.89 -8.68 10.49
N LEU A 268 22.23 -9.39 9.40
CA LEU A 268 22.08 -8.86 8.05
C LEU A 268 20.60 -8.72 7.65
N GLN A 269 19.76 -9.69 8.04
CA GLN A 269 18.32 -9.59 7.86
C GLN A 269 17.76 -8.38 8.61
N PHE A 270 18.18 -8.17 9.86
CA PHE A 270 17.75 -7.04 10.67
C PHE A 270 18.14 -5.69 10.04
N VAL A 271 19.36 -5.56 9.52
CA VAL A 271 19.79 -4.36 8.80
C VAL A 271 18.94 -4.11 7.55
N ASP A 272 18.62 -5.14 6.77
CA ASP A 272 17.70 -5.02 5.62
C ASP A 272 16.31 -4.53 6.06
N TRP A 273 15.76 -5.05 7.15
CA TRP A 273 14.46 -4.63 7.69
C TRP A 273 14.46 -3.17 8.13
N VAL A 274 15.55 -2.70 8.75
CA VAL A 274 15.73 -1.30 9.15
C VAL A 274 15.82 -0.39 7.92
N LEU A 275 16.62 -0.75 6.91
CA LEU A 275 16.76 0.05 5.69
C LEU A 275 15.45 0.11 4.89
N ARG A 276 14.74 -1.01 4.77
CA ARG A 276 13.38 -1.04 4.21
C ARG A 276 12.42 -0.21 5.04
N GLY A 277 12.55 -0.25 6.37
CA GLY A 277 11.78 0.61 7.28
C GLY A 277 12.00 2.09 7.04
N ILE A 278 13.22 2.52 6.76
CA ILE A 278 13.52 3.91 6.38
C ILE A 278 12.83 4.27 5.06
N SER A 279 12.94 3.41 4.04
CA SER A 279 12.33 3.68 2.73
C SER A 279 10.79 3.62 2.71
N GLN A 280 10.19 2.87 3.63
CA GLN A 280 8.73 2.69 3.70
C GLN A 280 7.96 3.95 4.09
N VAL A 281 8.64 5.00 4.60
CA VAL A 281 8.01 6.31 4.82
C VAL A 281 7.39 6.87 3.53
N VAL A 282 7.99 6.56 2.37
CA VAL A 282 7.49 6.93 1.03
C VAL A 282 6.91 5.72 0.28
N PHE A 283 6.44 4.70 1.01
CA PHE A 283 5.87 3.43 0.50
C PHE A 283 6.83 2.54 -0.29
N VAL A 284 8.14 2.76 -0.18
CA VAL A 284 9.14 1.97 -0.89
C VAL A 284 9.66 0.85 0.02
N SER A 285 9.67 -0.39 -0.46
CA SER A 285 10.33 -1.53 0.22
C SER A 285 11.65 -1.86 -0.46
N ASN A 286 12.66 -1.00 -0.32
CA ASN A 286 13.94 -1.17 -1.02
C ASN A 286 15.11 -0.73 -0.11
N PRO A 287 16.02 -1.64 0.29
CA PRO A 287 17.10 -1.29 1.20
C PRO A 287 18.10 -0.29 0.60
N ILE A 288 18.32 -0.28 -0.72
CA ILE A 288 19.21 0.68 -1.38
C ILE A 288 18.57 2.07 -1.40
N SER A 289 17.27 2.16 -1.68
CA SER A 289 16.53 3.41 -1.50
C SER A 289 16.61 3.89 -0.04
N GLY A 290 16.53 2.97 0.93
CA GLY A 290 16.74 3.27 2.36
C GLY A 290 18.12 3.87 2.67
N ILE A 291 19.19 3.33 2.08
CA ILE A 291 20.55 3.88 2.19
C ILE A 291 20.62 5.28 1.58
N LEU A 292 20.06 5.48 0.38
CA LEU A 292 20.05 6.81 -0.27
C LEU A 292 19.27 7.84 0.56
N ILE A 293 18.14 7.44 1.14
CA ILE A 293 17.38 8.29 2.07
C ILE A 293 18.21 8.59 3.31
N LEU A 294 18.92 7.62 3.89
CA LEU A 294 19.81 7.87 5.01
C LEU A 294 20.94 8.87 4.66
N VAL A 295 21.51 8.78 3.45
CA VAL A 295 22.47 9.78 2.95
C VAL A 295 21.83 11.16 2.85
N GLY A 296 20.60 11.27 2.33
CA GLY A 296 19.88 12.54 2.27
C GLY A 296 19.58 13.11 3.66
N LEU A 297 19.29 12.26 4.66
CA LEU A 297 19.13 12.66 6.06
C LEU A 297 20.46 13.13 6.67
N LEU A 298 21.58 12.48 6.35
CA LEU A 298 22.92 12.92 6.79
C LEU A 298 23.32 14.27 6.16
N VAL A 299 22.97 14.48 4.89
CA VAL A 299 23.16 15.77 4.18
C VAL A 299 22.31 16.88 4.81
N GLN A 300 21.11 16.54 5.31
CA GLN A 300 20.28 17.48 6.05
C GLN A 300 20.90 17.79 7.42
N ASN A 301 21.01 16.77 8.26
CA ASN A 301 21.51 16.89 9.62
C ASN A 301 21.82 15.49 10.22
N PRO A 302 23.09 15.19 10.55
CA PRO A 302 23.47 13.92 11.15
C PRO A 302 22.76 13.58 12.47
N TRP A 303 22.39 14.59 13.27
CA TRP A 303 21.63 14.39 14.49
C TRP A 303 20.22 13.85 14.21
N TRP A 304 19.57 14.35 13.16
CA TRP A 304 18.22 13.89 12.77
C TRP A 304 18.29 12.48 12.18
N ALA A 305 19.30 12.20 11.36
CA ALA A 305 19.57 10.86 10.85
C ALA A 305 19.77 9.84 11.97
N LEU A 306 20.57 10.18 13.00
CA LEU A 306 20.77 9.33 14.18
C LEU A 306 19.46 9.03 14.92
N ASN A 307 18.68 10.06 15.24
CA ASN A 307 17.41 9.86 15.96
C ASN A 307 16.40 9.06 15.11
N GLY A 308 16.35 9.28 13.80
CA GLY A 308 15.58 8.47 12.86
C GLY A 308 15.99 7.00 12.91
N CYS A 309 17.28 6.70 12.78
CA CYS A 309 17.79 5.32 12.87
C CYS A 309 17.48 4.66 14.22
N VAL A 310 17.66 5.37 15.33
CA VAL A 310 17.31 4.87 16.67
C VAL A 310 15.82 4.53 16.72
N GLY A 311 14.96 5.43 16.23
CA GLY A 311 13.52 5.19 16.20
C GLY A 311 13.13 3.99 15.33
N THR A 312 13.74 3.82 14.15
CA THR A 312 13.52 2.65 13.29
C THR A 312 13.94 1.36 14.01
N VAL A 313 15.16 1.31 14.55
CA VAL A 313 15.72 0.13 15.23
C VAL A 313 14.85 -0.25 16.42
N VAL A 314 14.50 0.71 17.29
CA VAL A 314 13.68 0.45 18.48
C VAL A 314 12.29 -0.05 18.07
N SER A 315 11.63 0.60 17.11
CA SER A 315 10.31 0.18 16.63
C SER A 315 10.35 -1.24 16.03
N THR A 316 11.36 -1.56 15.22
CA THR A 316 11.55 -2.91 14.67
C THR A 316 11.79 -3.95 15.77
N LEU A 317 12.65 -3.65 16.75
CA LEU A 317 12.89 -4.55 17.90
C LEU A 317 11.62 -4.76 18.72
N THR A 318 10.86 -3.71 18.99
CA THR A 318 9.58 -3.82 19.71
C THR A 318 8.58 -4.67 18.94
N ALA A 319 8.50 -4.56 17.61
CA ALA A 319 7.65 -5.44 16.81
C ALA A 319 8.07 -6.91 16.89
N LEU A 320 9.38 -7.21 16.97
CA LEU A 320 9.87 -8.57 17.21
C LEU A 320 9.48 -9.08 18.61
N LEU A 321 9.62 -8.22 19.64
CA LEU A 321 9.26 -8.53 21.03
C LEU A 321 7.76 -8.78 21.19
N LEU A 322 6.93 -8.01 20.49
CA LEU A 322 5.47 -8.17 20.48
C LEU A 322 4.97 -9.24 19.48
N ALA A 323 5.89 -10.08 18.97
CA ALA A 323 5.60 -11.17 18.04
C ALA A 323 4.71 -10.77 16.84
N GLN A 324 4.93 -9.57 16.30
CA GLN A 324 4.20 -9.09 15.11
C GLN A 324 4.55 -9.90 13.86
N ASP A 325 3.71 -9.81 12.84
CA ASP A 325 3.89 -10.56 11.59
C ASP A 325 5.29 -10.33 10.99
N ARG A 326 6.02 -11.43 10.80
CA ARG A 326 7.38 -11.44 10.26
C ARG A 326 7.43 -10.92 8.83
N SER A 327 6.37 -11.12 8.04
CA SER A 327 6.34 -10.63 6.66
C SER A 327 6.25 -9.09 6.61
N ALA A 328 5.43 -8.50 7.49
CA ALA A 328 5.33 -7.06 7.65
C ALA A 328 6.63 -6.45 8.19
N ILE A 329 7.30 -7.11 9.15
CA ILE A 329 8.62 -6.67 9.66
C ILE A 329 9.66 -6.70 8.52
N ALA A 330 9.74 -7.80 7.79
CA ALA A 330 10.71 -7.97 6.71
C ALA A 330 10.48 -6.98 5.55
N ALA A 331 9.24 -6.56 5.32
CA ALA A 331 8.91 -5.50 4.37
C ALA A 331 9.18 -4.07 4.90
N GLY A 332 9.64 -3.90 6.14
CA GLY A 332 9.90 -2.60 6.77
C GLY A 332 8.66 -1.89 7.32
N LEU A 333 7.48 -2.52 7.31
CA LEU A 333 6.21 -1.88 7.72
C LEU A 333 6.16 -1.54 9.21
N GLN A 334 7.05 -2.13 10.02
CA GLN A 334 7.15 -1.86 11.45
C GLN A 334 8.26 -0.84 11.81
N GLY A 335 8.99 -0.31 10.82
CA GLY A 335 10.10 0.63 11.04
C GLY A 335 9.76 2.08 10.73
N TYR A 336 9.01 2.35 9.64
CA TYR A 336 8.87 3.70 9.09
C TYR A 336 8.22 4.72 10.02
N ASN A 337 7.24 4.31 10.82
CA ASN A 337 6.64 5.19 11.82
C ASN A 337 7.65 5.58 12.90
N GLY A 338 8.49 4.65 13.35
CA GLY A 338 9.59 4.92 14.28
C GLY A 338 10.64 5.88 13.68
N THR A 339 10.95 5.72 12.38
CA THR A 339 11.83 6.64 11.65
C THR A 339 11.34 8.09 11.75
N LEU A 340 10.07 8.33 11.44
CA LEU A 340 9.48 9.67 11.50
C LEU A 340 9.39 10.20 12.93
N VAL A 341 9.02 9.36 13.91
CA VAL A 341 9.00 9.76 15.32
C VAL A 341 10.38 10.28 15.74
N GLY A 342 11.44 9.51 15.49
CA GLY A 342 12.80 9.91 15.86
C GLY A 342 13.24 11.22 15.20
N ILE A 343 13.03 11.35 13.88
CA ILE A 343 13.42 12.56 13.14
C ILE A 343 12.64 13.78 13.64
N LEU A 344 11.31 13.70 13.71
CA LEU A 344 10.49 14.88 13.98
C LEU A 344 10.51 15.28 15.46
N MET A 345 10.81 14.36 16.39
CA MET A 345 11.12 14.72 17.77
C MET A 345 12.40 15.57 17.85
N ALA A 346 13.42 15.28 17.03
CA ALA A 346 14.62 16.10 16.94
C ALA A 346 14.35 17.44 16.24
N VAL A 347 13.57 17.46 15.17
CA VAL A 347 13.19 18.70 14.44
C VAL A 347 12.41 19.67 15.34
N PHE A 348 11.50 19.15 16.17
CA PHE A 348 10.63 19.94 17.03
C PHE A 348 11.14 20.17 18.45
N SER A 349 12.33 19.68 18.79
CA SER A 349 12.97 20.01 20.07
C SER A 349 13.52 21.44 20.06
N ASP A 350 13.32 22.17 21.15
CA ASP A 350 13.87 23.51 21.35
C ASP A 350 15.31 23.49 21.92
N LYS A 351 15.83 22.31 22.26
CA LYS A 351 17.20 22.12 22.80
C LYS A 351 18.29 22.07 21.72
N GLY A 352 17.91 22.02 20.44
CA GLY A 352 18.84 21.98 19.31
C GLY A 352 19.50 20.61 19.09
N ASN A 353 20.64 20.61 18.37
CA ASN A 353 21.34 19.39 17.98
C ASN A 353 22.11 18.76 19.15
N TYR A 354 22.24 17.43 19.11
CA TYR A 354 23.03 16.63 20.07
C TYR A 354 22.60 16.78 21.54
N PHE A 355 21.34 17.12 21.79
CA PHE A 355 20.72 16.97 23.10
C PHE A 355 20.47 15.46 23.38
N TRP A 356 21.50 14.78 23.88
CA TRP A 356 21.53 13.32 24.05
C TRP A 356 20.38 12.74 24.87
N TRP A 357 19.86 13.50 25.84
CA TRP A 357 18.68 13.08 26.62
C TRP A 357 17.46 12.81 25.76
N LEU A 358 17.36 13.42 24.57
CA LEU A 358 16.25 13.19 23.64
C LEU A 358 16.14 11.73 23.16
N LEU A 359 17.23 10.95 23.22
CA LEU A 359 17.20 9.54 22.84
C LEU A 359 16.28 8.70 23.74
N PHE A 360 16.07 9.11 25.00
CA PHE A 360 15.15 8.44 25.92
C PHE A 360 13.69 8.54 25.45
N PRO A 361 13.08 9.73 25.29
CA PRO A 361 11.73 9.83 24.78
C PRO A 361 11.63 9.34 23.33
N VAL A 362 12.66 9.51 22.48
CA VAL A 362 12.64 8.93 21.11
C VAL A 362 12.47 7.42 21.15
N SER A 363 13.24 6.73 22.00
CA SER A 363 13.11 5.29 22.18
C SER A 363 11.72 4.92 22.71
N ALA A 364 11.26 5.58 23.78
CA ALA A 364 9.96 5.32 24.40
C ALA A 364 8.80 5.49 23.40
N MET A 365 8.77 6.59 22.64
CA MET A 365 7.73 6.83 21.66
C MET A 365 7.81 5.86 20.47
N SER A 366 9.02 5.48 20.05
CA SER A 366 9.19 4.49 18.98
C SER A 366 8.69 3.09 19.38
N MET A 367 8.78 2.72 20.67
CA MET A 367 8.18 1.47 21.18
C MET A 367 6.64 1.48 21.07
N THR A 368 6.00 2.64 21.06
CA THR A 368 4.54 2.74 20.89
C THR A 368 4.10 2.53 19.43
N CYS A 369 4.99 2.72 18.46
CA CYS A 369 4.63 2.66 17.04
C CYS A 369 4.07 1.29 16.62
N PRO A 370 4.66 0.13 16.98
CA PRO A 370 4.06 -1.17 16.66
C PRO A 370 2.72 -1.40 17.38
N VAL A 371 2.54 -0.85 18.59
CA VAL A 371 1.27 -0.94 19.33
C VAL A 371 0.16 -0.20 18.59
N PHE A 372 0.39 1.06 18.22
CA PHE A 372 -0.55 1.83 17.41
C PHE A 372 -0.79 1.18 16.05
N SER A 373 0.26 0.68 15.41
CA SER A 373 0.17 0.03 14.10
C SER A 373 -0.71 -1.21 14.17
N SER A 374 -0.52 -2.07 15.17
CA SER A 374 -1.36 -3.25 15.40
C SER A 374 -2.81 -2.86 15.67
N ALA A 375 -3.06 -1.93 16.58
CA ALA A 375 -4.42 -1.50 16.95
C ALA A 375 -5.18 -0.89 15.75
N LEU A 376 -4.54 -0.01 15.00
CA LEU A 376 -5.11 0.59 13.79
C LEU A 376 -5.35 -0.46 12.70
N ASN A 377 -4.41 -1.40 12.52
CA ASN A 377 -4.57 -2.48 11.54
C ASN A 377 -5.77 -3.38 11.89
N SER A 378 -6.01 -3.69 13.16
CA SER A 378 -7.21 -4.45 13.60
C SER A 378 -8.53 -3.74 13.27
N LEU A 379 -8.53 -2.41 13.17
CA LEU A 379 -9.68 -1.64 12.73
C LEU A 379 -9.77 -1.59 11.21
N PHE A 380 -8.69 -1.21 10.54
CA PHE A 380 -8.68 -0.88 9.11
C PHE A 380 -8.65 -2.09 8.18
N CYS A 381 -8.14 -3.24 8.64
CA CYS A 381 -8.14 -4.46 7.84
C CYS A 381 -9.57 -4.89 7.44
N LYS A 382 -10.59 -4.53 8.23
CA LYS A 382 -12.01 -4.80 7.93
C LYS A 382 -12.49 -4.09 6.65
N TRP A 383 -11.87 -2.97 6.30
CA TRP A 383 -12.13 -2.23 5.06
C TRP A 383 -10.99 -2.35 4.05
N ASP A 384 -10.01 -3.21 4.30
CA ASP A 384 -8.79 -3.38 3.49
C ASP A 384 -8.08 -2.03 3.26
N LEU A 385 -7.87 -1.28 4.35
CA LEU A 385 -7.18 0.02 4.36
C LEU A 385 -5.82 -0.06 5.07
N PRO A 386 -4.79 0.65 4.58
CA PRO A 386 -3.49 0.72 5.24
C PRO A 386 -3.54 1.68 6.44
N VAL A 387 -2.63 1.50 7.40
CA VAL A 387 -2.53 2.39 8.57
C VAL A 387 -1.81 3.72 8.28
N PHE A 388 -1.06 3.79 7.18
CA PHE A 388 -0.23 4.95 6.81
C PHE A 388 0.64 5.43 7.98
N THR A 389 0.93 6.72 8.05
CA THR A 389 1.72 7.34 9.11
C THR A 389 0.88 7.74 10.33
N LEU A 390 -0.33 7.19 10.49
CA LEU A 390 -1.15 7.44 11.69
C LEU A 390 -0.43 7.04 13.00
N PRO A 391 0.27 5.89 13.10
CA PRO A 391 1.03 5.56 14.31
C PRO A 391 2.06 6.63 14.68
N PHE A 392 2.79 7.15 13.69
CA PHE A 392 3.71 8.28 13.86
C PHE A 392 2.98 9.54 14.34
N ASN A 393 1.90 9.94 13.66
CA ASN A 393 1.19 11.18 13.97
C ASN A 393 0.56 11.13 15.37
N MET A 394 -0.02 9.99 15.77
CA MET A 394 -0.55 9.78 17.11
C MET A 394 0.55 9.86 18.18
N ALA A 395 1.67 9.14 17.98
CA ALA A 395 2.79 9.16 18.90
C ALA A 395 3.39 10.57 19.04
N LEU A 396 3.67 11.25 17.94
CA LEU A 396 4.28 12.58 17.97
C LEU A 396 3.35 13.62 18.58
N SER A 397 2.05 13.63 18.23
CA SER A 397 1.07 14.55 18.84
C SER A 397 0.93 14.29 20.34
N MET A 398 0.94 13.02 20.77
CA MET A 398 0.91 12.66 22.19
C MET A 398 2.16 13.15 22.92
N TYR A 399 3.35 12.97 22.33
CA TYR A 399 4.61 13.42 22.92
C TYR A 399 4.67 14.96 23.04
N LEU A 400 4.43 15.67 21.93
CA LEU A 400 4.52 17.13 21.89
C LEU A 400 3.46 17.82 22.75
N SER A 401 2.29 17.22 22.94
CA SER A 401 1.28 17.74 23.88
C SER A 401 1.63 17.46 25.33
N ALA A 402 2.23 16.31 25.63
CA ALA A 402 2.64 15.95 26.99
C ALA A 402 3.84 16.78 27.47
N THR A 403 4.79 17.10 26.58
CA THR A 403 5.91 17.98 26.93
C THR A 403 5.53 19.45 26.76
N GLY A 404 5.06 19.84 25.58
CA GLY A 404 4.81 21.23 25.22
C GLY A 404 6.09 22.08 25.23
N HIS A 405 5.91 23.39 25.04
CA HIS A 405 7.04 24.34 25.02
C HIS A 405 7.66 24.55 26.41
N TYR A 406 6.86 24.48 27.48
CA TYR A 406 7.28 24.84 28.83
C TYR A 406 7.83 23.66 29.65
N ASN A 407 8.07 22.50 29.04
CA ASN A 407 8.67 21.38 29.77
C ASN A 407 10.10 21.72 30.22
N PRO A 408 10.46 21.50 31.50
CA PRO A 408 11.81 21.77 31.98
C PRO A 408 12.91 20.91 31.31
N PHE A 409 12.58 19.66 30.95
CA PHE A 409 13.55 18.70 30.42
C PHE A 409 13.53 18.66 28.89
N PHE A 410 12.34 18.54 28.30
CA PHE A 410 12.14 18.27 26.87
C PHE A 410 11.24 19.33 26.21
N PRO A 411 11.61 20.63 26.23
CA PRO A 411 10.79 21.68 25.64
C PRO A 411 10.71 21.50 24.11
N GLY A 412 9.48 21.54 23.59
CA GLY A 412 9.22 21.61 22.16
C GLY A 412 9.28 23.04 21.63
N LYS A 413 9.45 23.19 20.31
CA LYS A 413 9.32 24.49 19.63
C LYS A 413 7.92 25.05 19.83
N LEU A 414 7.83 26.37 19.99
CA LEU A 414 6.57 27.06 20.21
C LEU A 414 5.81 27.24 18.88
N PHE A 415 4.66 26.60 18.76
CA PHE A 415 3.72 26.82 17.65
C PHE A 415 2.67 27.84 18.08
N LYS A 416 2.48 28.89 17.27
CA LYS A 416 1.48 29.93 17.53
C LYS A 416 0.47 29.97 16.39
N PRO A 417 -0.82 30.20 16.68
CA PRO A 417 -1.80 30.48 15.65
C PRO A 417 -1.48 31.81 14.96
N ILE A 418 -1.82 31.91 13.68
CA ILE A 418 -1.72 33.16 12.93
C ILE A 418 -2.83 34.10 13.42
N THR A 419 -2.46 35.27 13.93
CA THR A 419 -3.39 36.28 14.47
C THR A 419 -3.50 37.53 13.58
N GLU A 420 -2.63 37.64 12.58
CA GLU A 420 -2.53 38.81 11.71
C GLU A 420 -2.52 38.37 10.25
N VAL A 421 -3.03 39.25 9.37
CA VAL A 421 -3.00 39.00 7.93
C VAL A 421 -1.55 39.16 7.44
N PRO A 422 -0.94 38.13 6.82
CA PRO A 422 0.43 38.25 6.32
C PRO A 422 0.50 39.25 5.16
N ASN A 423 1.51 40.11 5.18
CA ASN A 423 1.78 41.03 4.08
C ASN A 423 2.47 40.29 2.93
N VAL A 424 1.76 40.04 1.82
CA VAL A 424 2.27 39.31 0.65
C VAL A 424 2.50 40.27 -0.51
N THR A 425 3.77 40.55 -0.81
CA THR A 425 4.19 41.37 -1.96
C THR A 425 4.37 40.48 -3.19
N TRP A 426 3.37 40.40 -4.07
CA TRP A 426 3.37 39.49 -5.22
C TRP A 426 4.53 39.70 -6.21
N THR A 427 5.12 40.89 -6.26
CA THR A 427 6.29 41.19 -7.10
C THR A 427 7.56 40.48 -6.62
N ASP A 428 7.62 40.05 -5.36
CA ASP A 428 8.79 39.38 -4.78
C ASP A 428 8.78 37.86 -5.05
N LEU A 429 7.75 37.36 -5.74
CA LEU A 429 7.62 35.95 -6.06
C LEU A 429 8.75 35.50 -7.01
N SER A 430 9.60 34.62 -6.52
CA SER A 430 10.75 34.10 -7.28
C SER A 430 10.44 32.74 -7.90
N ALA A 431 10.50 32.67 -9.25
CA ALA A 431 10.36 31.41 -9.99
C ALA A 431 11.44 30.38 -9.62
N LEU A 432 12.67 30.83 -9.34
CA LEU A 432 13.76 29.94 -8.92
C LEU A 432 13.49 29.34 -7.54
N GLN A 433 12.92 30.11 -6.60
CA GLN A 433 12.54 29.59 -5.29
C GLN A 433 11.37 28.61 -5.40
N LEU A 434 10.38 28.89 -6.26
CA LEU A 434 9.30 27.94 -6.55
C LEU A 434 9.83 26.62 -7.15
N LEU A 435 10.84 26.69 -8.02
CA LEU A 435 11.47 25.48 -8.56
C LEU A 435 12.21 24.70 -7.46
N LYS A 436 12.88 25.39 -6.54
CA LYS A 436 13.53 24.77 -5.35
C LYS A 436 12.51 24.20 -4.36
N SER A 437 11.32 24.79 -4.23
CA SER A 437 10.24 24.27 -3.39
C SER A 437 9.82 22.85 -3.78
N LEU A 438 9.99 22.46 -5.04
CA LEU A 438 9.58 21.13 -5.51
C LEU A 438 10.35 20.01 -4.78
N PRO A 439 11.69 19.92 -4.87
CA PRO A 439 12.44 18.93 -4.10
C PRO A 439 12.34 19.18 -2.59
N VAL A 440 12.29 20.44 -2.12
CA VAL A 440 12.15 20.73 -0.68
C VAL A 440 10.82 20.19 -0.12
N GLY A 441 9.72 20.29 -0.86
CA GLY A 441 8.45 19.69 -0.48
C GLY A 441 8.53 18.16 -0.34
N VAL A 442 9.35 17.48 -1.16
CA VAL A 442 9.62 16.04 -0.98
C VAL A 442 10.55 15.80 0.22
N GLY A 443 11.53 16.68 0.45
CA GLY A 443 12.39 16.68 1.64
C GLY A 443 11.60 16.72 2.95
N GLN A 444 10.58 17.58 2.99
CA GLN A 444 9.73 17.78 4.17
C GLN A 444 8.88 16.56 4.55
N ILE A 445 8.81 15.51 3.71
CA ILE A 445 8.26 14.21 4.12
C ILE A 445 9.00 13.66 5.36
N TYR A 446 10.31 13.91 5.44
CA TYR A 446 11.16 13.60 6.59
C TYR A 446 11.53 14.85 7.40
N GLY A 447 10.80 15.96 7.27
CA GLY A 447 11.13 17.22 7.95
C GLY A 447 12.43 17.88 7.47
N CYS A 448 12.89 17.60 6.25
CA CYS A 448 14.12 18.16 5.69
C CYS A 448 13.82 19.35 4.77
N ASP A 449 14.47 20.49 5.03
CA ASP A 449 14.34 21.73 4.25
C ASP A 449 15.45 21.93 3.20
N ASN A 450 16.48 21.07 3.20
CA ASN A 450 17.56 21.12 2.23
C ASN A 450 17.11 20.59 0.85
N PRO A 451 17.18 21.38 -0.24
CA PRO A 451 16.78 20.95 -1.57
C PRO A 451 17.58 19.75 -2.09
N TRP A 452 18.83 19.58 -1.66
CA TRP A 452 19.66 18.44 -2.04
C TRP A 452 19.16 17.15 -1.39
N SER A 453 18.77 17.19 -0.11
CA SER A 453 18.16 16.05 0.56
C SER A 453 16.87 15.62 -0.14
N GLY A 454 16.01 16.57 -0.49
CA GLY A 454 14.81 16.33 -1.29
C GLY A 454 15.09 15.73 -2.67
N GLY A 455 16.12 16.22 -3.36
CA GLY A 455 16.58 15.66 -4.64
C GLY A 455 17.11 14.22 -4.50
N ILE A 456 17.86 13.93 -3.44
CA ILE A 456 18.33 12.57 -3.12
C ILE A 456 17.13 11.65 -2.82
N PHE A 457 16.12 12.11 -2.09
CA PHE A 457 14.91 11.33 -1.82
C PHE A 457 14.13 11.01 -3.11
N LEU A 458 14.00 11.99 -4.02
CA LEU A 458 13.44 11.73 -5.36
C LEU A 458 14.26 10.68 -6.11
N GLY A 459 15.60 10.75 -6.07
CA GLY A 459 16.48 9.73 -6.64
C GLY A 459 16.29 8.34 -6.03
N ALA A 460 16.11 8.27 -4.70
CA ALA A 460 15.84 7.02 -3.99
C ALA A 460 14.49 6.40 -4.38
N ILE A 461 13.45 7.23 -4.55
CA ILE A 461 12.14 6.78 -5.04
C ILE A 461 12.24 6.34 -6.50
N LEU A 462 12.93 7.12 -7.35
CA LEU A 462 13.14 6.82 -8.76
C LEU A 462 13.83 5.48 -8.98
N LEU A 463 14.82 5.15 -8.15
CA LEU A 463 15.51 3.86 -8.18
C LEU A 463 14.53 2.69 -8.01
N SER A 464 13.55 2.83 -7.11
CA SER A 464 12.54 1.79 -6.90
C SER A 464 11.46 1.82 -7.99
N SER A 465 10.81 2.96 -8.19
CA SER A 465 9.71 3.15 -9.14
C SER A 465 9.72 4.56 -9.74
N PRO A 466 9.94 4.69 -11.07
CA PRO A 466 9.77 5.95 -11.78
C PRO A 466 8.37 6.55 -11.66
N LEU A 467 7.32 5.72 -11.61
CA LEU A 467 5.95 6.21 -11.46
C LEU A 467 5.71 6.82 -10.07
N MET A 468 6.27 6.24 -9.00
CA MET A 468 6.21 6.85 -7.67
C MET A 468 6.95 8.19 -7.65
N CYS A 469 8.15 8.26 -8.24
CA CYS A 469 8.93 9.49 -8.30
C CYS A 469 8.20 10.60 -9.05
N LEU A 470 7.55 10.27 -10.17
CA LEU A 470 6.73 11.21 -10.93
C LEU A 470 5.60 11.78 -10.08
N HIS A 471 4.84 10.93 -9.38
CA HIS A 471 3.75 11.39 -8.53
C HIS A 471 4.23 12.14 -7.29
N ALA A 472 5.41 11.79 -6.74
CA ALA A 472 6.03 12.57 -5.66
C ALA A 472 6.28 14.02 -6.08
N ALA A 473 6.86 14.21 -7.27
CA ALA A 473 7.13 15.53 -7.84
C ALA A 473 5.85 16.30 -8.20
N ILE A 474 4.87 15.63 -8.83
CA ILE A 474 3.57 16.23 -9.17
C ILE A 474 2.82 16.66 -7.92
N GLY A 475 2.77 15.81 -6.89
CA GLY A 475 2.09 16.14 -5.64
C GLY A 475 2.72 17.35 -4.94
N SER A 476 4.05 17.42 -4.88
CA SER A 476 4.76 18.61 -4.35
C SER A 476 4.42 19.88 -5.14
N LEU A 477 4.38 19.79 -6.48
CA LEU A 477 4.00 20.90 -7.36
C LEU A 477 2.55 21.36 -7.14
N LEU A 478 1.61 20.43 -6.97
CA LEU A 478 0.22 20.74 -6.66
C LEU A 478 0.07 21.38 -5.27
N GLY A 479 0.91 20.98 -4.32
CA GLY A 479 1.03 21.67 -3.03
C GLY A 479 1.43 23.13 -3.17
N ILE A 480 2.47 23.40 -3.97
CA ILE A 480 2.90 24.78 -4.28
C ILE A 480 1.75 25.58 -4.91
N ALA A 481 1.05 25.00 -5.89
CA ALA A 481 -0.08 25.65 -6.55
C ALA A 481 -1.23 25.97 -5.57
N ALA A 482 -1.54 25.05 -4.65
CA ALA A 482 -2.56 25.26 -3.61
C ALA A 482 -2.15 26.35 -2.60
N GLY A 483 -0.86 26.44 -2.27
CA GLY A 483 -0.32 27.51 -1.42
C GLY A 483 -0.47 28.88 -2.07
N LEU A 484 -0.13 28.98 -3.36
CA LEU A 484 -0.29 30.22 -4.13
C LEU A 484 -1.77 30.61 -4.28
N SER A 485 -2.67 29.64 -4.52
CA SER A 485 -4.10 29.94 -4.67
C SER A 485 -4.77 30.46 -3.39
N LEU A 486 -4.20 30.16 -2.22
CA LEU A 486 -4.64 30.70 -0.93
C LEU A 486 -3.82 31.90 -0.45
N SER A 487 -2.97 32.47 -1.32
CA SER A 487 -2.10 33.60 -0.97
C SER A 487 -1.24 33.33 0.27
N ALA A 488 -0.74 32.11 0.42
CA ALA A 488 0.11 31.74 1.55
C ALA A 488 1.43 32.53 1.52
N PRO A 489 2.01 32.85 2.71
CA PRO A 489 3.32 33.47 2.77
C PRO A 489 4.35 32.66 1.97
N PHE A 490 5.09 33.32 1.09
CA PHE A 490 6.01 32.65 0.16
C PHE A 490 7.08 31.83 0.88
N GLU A 491 7.53 32.25 2.06
CA GLU A 491 8.49 31.50 2.88
C GLU A 491 7.98 30.10 3.22
N ASN A 492 6.70 29.94 3.56
CA ASN A 492 6.11 28.62 3.86
C ASN A 492 6.07 27.72 2.61
N ILE A 493 5.90 28.32 1.43
CA ILE A 493 5.94 27.60 0.14
C ILE A 493 7.39 27.22 -0.20
N TYR A 494 8.34 28.14 -0.01
CA TYR A 494 9.78 27.93 -0.24
C TYR A 494 10.38 26.89 0.69
N PHE A 495 9.90 26.85 1.94
CA PHE A 495 10.24 25.84 2.92
C PHE A 495 9.56 24.49 2.69
N GLY A 496 8.74 24.35 1.64
CA GLY A 496 8.12 23.09 1.23
C GLY A 496 6.95 22.62 2.10
N LEU A 497 6.45 23.45 3.03
CA LEU A 497 5.39 23.06 3.98
C LEU A 497 4.05 22.73 3.30
N TRP A 498 3.84 23.21 2.09
CA TRP A 498 2.65 22.90 1.28
C TRP A 498 2.79 21.63 0.42
N GLY A 499 4.01 21.11 0.25
CA GLY A 499 4.33 20.08 -0.74
C GLY A 499 4.37 18.65 -0.20
N PHE A 500 4.72 18.44 1.07
CA PHE A 500 5.01 17.08 1.56
C PHE A 500 3.77 16.19 1.73
N ASN A 501 2.69 16.73 2.30
CA ASN A 501 1.44 15.99 2.47
C ASN A 501 0.80 15.62 1.11
N SER A 502 0.77 16.57 0.18
CA SER A 502 0.25 16.39 -1.18
C SER A 502 1.14 15.44 -2.00
N SER A 503 2.46 15.46 -1.81
CA SER A 503 3.39 14.49 -2.38
C SER A 503 3.07 13.05 -1.95
N LEU A 504 2.95 12.80 -0.63
CA LEU A 504 2.60 11.47 -0.11
C LEU A 504 1.23 10.98 -0.62
N ALA A 505 0.22 11.85 -0.62
CA ALA A 505 -1.11 11.50 -1.13
C ALA A 505 -1.07 11.16 -2.63
N CYS A 506 -0.31 11.91 -3.42
CA CYS A 506 -0.16 11.67 -4.85
C CYS A 506 0.55 10.34 -5.13
N ILE A 507 1.61 10.00 -4.38
CA ILE A 507 2.28 8.68 -4.49
C ILE A 507 1.29 7.56 -4.14
N ALA A 508 0.58 7.70 -3.02
CA ALA A 508 -0.35 6.68 -2.53
C ALA A 508 -1.50 6.39 -3.52
N MET A 509 -2.11 7.43 -4.09
CA MET A 509 -3.22 7.30 -5.03
C MET A 509 -2.75 7.03 -6.47
N GLY A 510 -1.54 7.46 -6.83
CA GLY A 510 -0.96 7.44 -8.17
C GLY A 510 -0.38 6.09 -8.60
N GLY A 511 -1.07 4.99 -8.33
CA GLY A 511 -0.63 3.64 -8.71
C GLY A 511 -0.29 2.71 -7.54
N MET A 512 -0.14 3.25 -6.33
CA MET A 512 0.27 2.46 -5.17
C MET A 512 -0.91 1.68 -4.57
N PHE A 513 -1.92 2.38 -4.05
CA PHE A 513 -3.13 1.76 -3.46
C PHE A 513 -4.33 1.76 -4.41
N MET A 514 -4.25 2.50 -5.51
CA MET A 514 -5.16 2.42 -6.66
C MET A 514 -4.37 1.97 -7.87
N ALA A 515 -4.89 1.06 -8.69
CA ALA A 515 -4.21 0.69 -9.93
C ALA A 515 -4.13 1.90 -10.86
N LEU A 516 -2.94 2.19 -11.39
CA LEU A 516 -2.74 3.36 -12.22
C LEU A 516 -3.51 3.21 -13.55
N THR A 517 -4.42 4.14 -13.80
CA THR A 517 -5.15 4.41 -15.04
C THR A 517 -5.19 5.93 -15.22
N TRP A 518 -5.67 6.45 -16.36
CA TRP A 518 -5.79 7.91 -16.49
C TRP A 518 -6.83 8.47 -15.51
N GLN A 519 -7.88 7.71 -15.18
CA GLN A 519 -8.90 8.11 -14.22
C GLN A 519 -8.33 8.18 -12.79
N THR A 520 -7.58 7.16 -12.36
CA THR A 520 -6.97 7.18 -11.02
C THR A 520 -5.81 8.17 -10.93
N HIS A 521 -5.13 8.46 -12.04
CA HIS A 521 -4.19 9.58 -12.09
C HIS A 521 -4.88 10.92 -11.80
N LEU A 522 -6.00 11.23 -12.49
CA LEU A 522 -6.79 12.44 -12.18
C LEU A 522 -7.29 12.46 -10.74
N LEU A 523 -7.74 11.31 -10.21
CA LEU A 523 -8.12 11.18 -8.81
C LEU A 523 -6.93 11.47 -7.86
N ALA A 524 -5.72 11.03 -8.21
CA ALA A 524 -4.51 11.31 -7.44
C ALA A 524 -4.16 12.81 -7.44
N LEU A 525 -4.36 13.52 -8.56
CA LEU A 525 -4.19 14.98 -8.61
C LEU A 525 -5.22 15.69 -7.71
N ALA A 526 -6.48 15.27 -7.79
CA ALA A 526 -7.55 15.81 -6.94
C ALA A 526 -7.28 15.55 -5.45
N CYS A 527 -6.83 14.33 -5.11
CA CYS A 527 -6.45 13.96 -3.75
C CYS A 527 -5.27 14.80 -3.25
N ALA A 528 -4.23 15.02 -4.07
CA ALA A 528 -3.07 15.83 -3.70
C ALA A 528 -3.45 17.30 -3.41
N LEU A 529 -4.28 17.91 -4.27
CA LEU A 529 -4.80 19.27 -4.04
C LEU A 529 -5.66 19.35 -2.78
N PHE A 530 -6.62 18.43 -2.61
CA PHE A 530 -7.45 18.34 -1.41
C PHE A 530 -6.58 18.20 -0.14
N THR A 531 -5.55 17.37 -0.22
CA THR A 531 -4.62 17.12 0.88
C THR A 531 -3.83 18.38 1.25
N ALA A 532 -3.41 19.20 0.28
CA ALA A 532 -2.72 20.46 0.55
C ALA A 532 -3.63 21.46 1.31
N TYR A 533 -4.89 21.59 0.89
CA TYR A 533 -5.88 22.43 1.58
C TYR A 533 -6.21 21.91 2.98
N LEU A 534 -6.38 20.60 3.13
CA LEU A 534 -6.53 19.99 4.46
C LEU A 534 -5.27 20.21 5.32
N GLY A 535 -4.11 20.27 4.69
CA GLY A 535 -2.81 20.57 5.29
C GLY A 535 -2.79 21.88 6.05
N VAL A 536 -3.13 22.97 5.36
CA VAL A 536 -3.20 24.29 5.98
C VAL A 536 -4.34 24.37 7.01
N SER A 537 -5.49 23.75 6.73
CA SER A 537 -6.63 23.73 7.67
C SER A 537 -6.27 23.10 9.01
N LEU A 538 -5.69 21.89 9.00
CA LEU A 538 -5.26 21.22 10.23
C LEU A 538 -4.09 21.93 10.89
N SER A 539 -3.18 22.54 10.12
CA SER A 539 -2.09 23.33 10.69
C SER A 539 -2.61 24.50 11.52
N HIS A 540 -3.63 25.21 11.04
CA HIS A 540 -4.26 26.29 11.81
C HIS A 540 -4.96 25.78 13.08
N VAL A 541 -5.75 24.70 12.96
CA VAL A 541 -6.47 24.12 14.12
C VAL A 541 -5.49 23.62 15.18
N MET A 542 -4.43 22.92 14.78
CA MET A 542 -3.47 22.33 15.71
C MET A 542 -2.53 23.37 16.31
N ALA A 543 -2.25 24.47 15.61
CA ALA A 543 -1.46 25.57 16.16
C ALA A 543 -2.14 26.24 17.39
N VAL A 544 -3.47 26.22 17.47
CA VAL A 544 -4.20 26.67 18.68
C VAL A 544 -3.85 25.82 19.90
N ALA A 545 -3.63 24.53 19.70
CA ALA A 545 -3.18 23.60 20.74
C ALA A 545 -1.64 23.56 20.89
N GLY A 546 -0.90 24.42 20.18
CA GLY A 546 0.56 24.44 20.20
C GLY A 546 1.21 23.24 19.50
N LEU A 547 0.55 22.63 18.51
CA LEU A 547 1.01 21.42 17.82
C LEU A 547 1.18 21.62 16.30
N PRO A 548 2.14 20.93 15.67
CA PRO A 548 2.23 20.83 14.22
C PRO A 548 1.27 19.77 13.66
N ALA A 549 0.72 20.00 12.46
CA ALA A 549 -0.15 19.02 11.80
C ALA A 549 0.56 17.79 11.23
N CYS A 550 1.87 17.90 10.95
CA CYS A 550 2.68 16.83 10.38
C CYS A 550 1.97 16.17 9.18
N THR A 551 1.81 14.84 9.20
CA THR A 551 1.18 14.09 8.10
C THR A 551 -0.23 13.58 8.41
N TRP A 552 -0.89 14.15 9.44
CA TRP A 552 -2.34 13.98 9.65
C TRP A 552 -3.15 14.31 8.38
N PRO A 553 -2.87 15.42 7.65
CA PRO A 553 -3.62 15.75 6.43
C PRO A 553 -3.53 14.66 5.37
N PHE A 554 -2.32 14.17 5.10
CA PHE A 554 -2.09 13.06 4.17
C PHE A 554 -2.89 11.82 4.57
N CYS A 555 -2.82 11.40 5.84
CA CYS A 555 -3.49 10.17 6.30
C CYS A 555 -5.01 10.28 6.13
N LEU A 556 -5.61 11.37 6.63
CA LEU A 556 -7.06 11.55 6.61
C LEU A 556 -7.60 11.72 5.19
N ALA A 557 -6.94 12.54 4.37
CA ALA A 557 -7.32 12.73 2.98
C ALA A 557 -7.22 11.43 2.17
N THR A 558 -6.09 10.72 2.28
CA THR A 558 -5.89 9.51 1.47
C THR A 558 -6.84 8.40 1.89
N LEU A 559 -7.10 8.21 3.20
CA LEU A 559 -8.11 7.25 3.68
C LEU A 559 -9.51 7.59 3.18
N LEU A 560 -9.90 8.87 3.21
CA LEU A 560 -11.17 9.33 2.67
C LEU A 560 -11.31 8.97 1.18
N PHE A 561 -10.27 9.20 0.40
CA PHE A 561 -10.26 8.89 -1.03
C PHE A 561 -10.21 7.38 -1.33
N LEU A 562 -9.58 6.57 -0.48
CA LEU A 562 -9.58 5.10 -0.59
C LEU A 562 -10.90 4.45 -0.16
N LEU A 563 -11.72 5.17 0.62
CA LEU A 563 -13.09 4.78 0.97
C LEU A 563 -14.12 5.14 -0.10
N LEU A 564 -13.75 5.99 -1.08
CA LEU A 564 -14.63 6.34 -2.18
C LEU A 564 -14.96 5.11 -3.03
N THR A 565 -16.24 4.73 -3.04
CA THR A 565 -16.75 3.69 -3.93
C THR A 565 -17.28 4.29 -5.23
N THR A 566 -17.04 3.63 -6.36
CA THR A 566 -17.48 4.10 -7.68
C THR A 566 -17.89 2.93 -8.57
N LYS A 567 -18.86 3.16 -9.47
CA LYS A 567 -19.26 2.19 -10.50
C LYS A 567 -18.29 2.15 -11.69
N ASN A 568 -17.33 3.08 -11.76
CA ASN A 568 -16.34 3.11 -12.84
C ASN A 568 -15.29 2.00 -12.66
N ALA A 569 -15.35 0.96 -13.49
CA ALA A 569 -14.44 -0.19 -13.44
C ALA A 569 -12.95 0.15 -13.68
N ASN A 570 -12.63 1.36 -14.16
CA ASN A 570 -11.25 1.84 -14.33
C ASN A 570 -10.66 2.49 -13.07
N MET A 571 -11.49 2.74 -12.06
CA MET A 571 -11.06 3.18 -10.72
C MET A 571 -11.03 1.97 -9.79
N TYR A 572 -9.88 1.31 -9.76
CA TYR A 572 -9.72 0.03 -9.05
C TYR A 572 -8.79 0.19 -7.85
N ARG A 573 -9.32 -0.08 -6.66
CA ARG A 573 -8.53 -0.15 -5.42
C ARG A 573 -7.80 -1.48 -5.35
N MET A 574 -6.51 -1.43 -5.07
CA MET A 574 -5.66 -2.61 -4.95
C MET A 574 -5.95 -3.34 -3.63
N PRO A 575 -6.12 -4.67 -3.66
CA PRO A 575 -6.15 -5.47 -2.43
C PRO A 575 -4.81 -5.36 -1.71
N LEU A 576 -4.79 -5.09 -0.40
CA LEU A 576 -3.54 -4.78 0.31
C LEU A 576 -2.50 -5.91 0.23
N GLY A 577 -2.95 -7.18 0.32
CA GLY A 577 -2.07 -8.34 0.17
C GLY A 577 -1.45 -8.52 -1.22
N LYS A 578 -1.75 -7.64 -2.19
CA LYS A 578 -1.19 -7.61 -3.55
C LYS A 578 -0.45 -6.32 -3.88
N VAL A 579 -0.44 -5.34 -2.96
CA VAL A 579 0.23 -4.05 -3.15
C VAL A 579 1.74 -4.25 -3.10
N THR A 580 2.45 -3.74 -4.12
CA THR A 580 3.92 -3.80 -4.25
C THR A 580 4.48 -2.44 -4.66
N TYR A 581 4.49 -2.13 -5.96
CA TYR A 581 4.82 -0.82 -6.54
C TYR A 581 4.00 -0.59 -7.84
N PRO A 582 3.80 0.67 -8.30
CA PRO A 582 2.82 1.00 -9.35
C PRO A 582 2.91 0.20 -10.65
N GLU A 583 4.11 -0.08 -11.13
CA GLU A 583 4.35 -0.83 -12.36
C GLU A 583 3.83 -2.27 -12.24
N GLU A 584 4.11 -2.96 -11.13
CA GLU A 584 3.65 -4.34 -10.88
C GLU A 584 2.15 -4.37 -10.52
N ASN A 585 1.67 -3.40 -9.74
CA ASN A 585 0.25 -3.23 -9.41
C ASN A 585 -0.61 -3.07 -10.68
N ARG A 586 -0.13 -2.29 -11.67
CA ARG A 586 -0.83 -2.10 -12.94
C ARG A 586 -0.90 -3.40 -13.75
N ILE A 587 0.14 -4.23 -13.73
CA ILE A 587 0.14 -5.54 -14.38
C ILE A 587 -0.92 -6.45 -13.73
N PHE A 588 -0.97 -6.50 -12.40
CA PHE A 588 -1.98 -7.25 -11.65
C PHE A 588 -3.40 -6.82 -12.04
N TYR A 589 -3.67 -5.50 -12.07
CA TYR A 589 -4.96 -4.97 -12.48
C TYR A 589 -5.36 -5.37 -13.91
N ILE A 590 -4.45 -5.26 -14.88
CA ILE A 590 -4.73 -5.62 -16.27
C ILE A 590 -5.07 -7.11 -16.38
N GLN A 591 -4.34 -7.97 -15.67
CA GLN A 591 -4.61 -9.41 -15.64
C GLN A 591 -5.96 -9.71 -14.99
N ALA A 592 -6.28 -9.10 -13.86
CA ALA A 592 -7.56 -9.26 -13.17
C ALA A 592 -8.74 -8.77 -14.03
N LYS A 593 -8.56 -7.65 -14.73
CA LYS A 593 -9.57 -7.10 -15.66
C LYS A 593 -9.83 -8.04 -16.83
N LYS A 594 -8.78 -8.61 -17.44
CA LYS A 594 -8.92 -9.60 -18.52
C LYS A 594 -9.67 -10.85 -18.06
N LYS A 595 -9.35 -11.39 -16.88
CA LYS A 595 -10.05 -12.57 -16.32
C LYS A 595 -11.55 -12.31 -16.13
N ARG A 596 -11.93 -11.16 -15.55
CA ARG A 596 -13.35 -10.79 -15.39
C ARG A 596 -14.08 -10.65 -16.72
N MET A 597 -13.42 -10.14 -17.76
CA MET A 597 -14.03 -10.03 -19.11
C MET A 597 -14.24 -11.39 -19.77
N VAL A 598 -13.40 -12.38 -19.47
CA VAL A 598 -13.49 -13.74 -20.02
C VAL A 598 -14.49 -14.60 -19.24
N GLU A 599 -14.64 -14.40 -17.94
CA GLU A 599 -15.58 -15.13 -17.06
C GLU A 599 -17.01 -14.56 -17.06
N SER A 600 -17.21 -13.37 -17.62
CA SER A 600 -18.54 -12.80 -17.89
C SER A 600 -18.74 -12.58 -19.39
N PRO A 601 -18.72 -13.64 -20.23
CA PRO A 601 -19.22 -13.52 -21.58
C PRO A 601 -20.73 -13.33 -21.47
N LEU A 602 -21.22 -12.28 -22.13
CA LEU A 602 -22.63 -11.95 -22.29
C LEU A 602 -23.49 -13.16 -22.67
#